data_AF-A0A7W0SZ48-F1
#
_entry.id   AF-A0A7W0SZ48-F1
#
_cell.length_a   1.000
_cell.length_b   1.000
_cell.length_c   1.000
_cell.angle_alpha   90.00
_cell.angle_beta   90.00
_cell.angle_gamma   90.00
#
_symmetry.space_group_name_H-M   'P 1'
#
loop_
_entity.id
_entity.type
_entity.pdbx_description
1 polymer ?
#
loop_
_entity_poly.entity_id
_entity_poly.type
_entity_poly.pdbx_seq_one_letter_code
_entity_poly.pdbx_strand_id
1 'polypeptide(L)'
;MIERDRRAAASGARQLDVASFLEWPHGIARLGVVLCTAVALLTAFAYFVKAIDRLGDTARTNAAQNFDDREFAGGNAVVVANRPLYEARALIPEVETYRVVTGPEVEGATELTASFIDHYARYFLMPRRPAPDARWIICYGCDRSALGGGFEVLFEDDAGILVGRLAS
;
A
#
# COMPACT_ATOMS: atom_id res chain seq x y z
N MET A 1 22.55 -47.60 64.61
CA MET A 1 23.26 -48.03 63.39
C MET A 1 22.20 -48.67 62.48
N ILE A 2 21.21 -47.94 61.93
CA ILE A 2 21.32 -46.72 61.10
C ILE A 2 22.35 -46.99 60.01
N GLU A 3 21.91 -47.04 58.73
CA GLU A 3 22.68 -46.97 57.46
C GLU A 3 22.37 -48.02 56.37
N ARG A 4 21.18 -48.65 56.29
CA ARG A 4 20.88 -49.53 55.12
C ARG A 4 19.59 -49.28 54.32
N ASP A 5 18.71 -48.38 54.74
CA ASP A 5 17.41 -48.16 54.07
C ASP A 5 17.28 -46.86 53.25
N ARG A 6 18.39 -46.26 52.80
CA ARG A 6 18.35 -44.94 52.11
C ARG A 6 19.00 -44.84 50.74
N ARG A 7 19.17 -45.94 50.00
CA ARG A 7 19.69 -45.89 48.62
C ARG A 7 18.93 -46.76 47.63
N ALA A 8 17.64 -46.46 47.44
CA ALA A 8 16.94 -46.83 46.21
C ALA A 8 15.80 -45.87 45.82
N ALA A 9 15.67 -44.73 46.48
CA ALA A 9 14.65 -43.72 46.19
C ALA A 9 15.31 -42.47 45.60
N ALA A 10 15.87 -42.57 44.40
CA ALA A 10 16.17 -41.42 43.53
C ALA A 10 16.78 -41.91 42.21
N SER A 11 15.93 -42.21 41.24
CA SER A 11 16.14 -41.76 39.85
C SER A 11 14.91 -42.15 39.05
N GLY A 12 13.80 -41.46 39.34
CA GLY A 12 12.70 -41.33 38.39
C GLY A 12 13.09 -40.38 37.27
N ALA A 13 14.24 -40.60 36.64
CA ALA A 13 14.45 -40.09 35.31
C ALA A 13 13.37 -40.77 34.46
N ARG A 14 12.40 -40.02 33.95
CA ARG A 14 11.61 -40.45 32.80
C ARG A 14 12.63 -40.72 31.70
N GLN A 15 13.15 -41.95 31.66
CA GLN A 15 13.71 -42.51 30.45
C GLN A 15 12.58 -42.37 29.45
N LEU A 16 12.74 -41.42 28.53
CA LEU A 16 12.05 -41.49 27.26
C LEU A 16 12.38 -42.86 26.71
N ASP A 17 11.45 -43.79 26.87
CA ASP A 17 11.60 -45.13 26.37
C ASP A 17 11.51 -45.03 24.84
N VAL A 18 12.67 -44.77 24.22
CA VAL A 18 12.85 -44.65 22.79
C VAL A 18 12.33 -45.92 22.10
N ALA A 19 12.36 -47.06 22.79
CA ALA A 19 11.84 -48.33 22.28
C ALA A 19 10.31 -48.28 22.11
N SER A 20 9.58 -47.77 23.11
CA SER A 20 8.12 -47.56 23.01
C SER A 20 7.71 -46.51 21.96
N PHE A 21 8.64 -45.62 21.59
CA PHE A 21 8.42 -44.62 20.52
C PHE A 21 8.59 -45.22 19.11
N LEU A 22 9.24 -46.38 18.99
CA LEU A 22 9.52 -47.09 17.75
C LEU A 22 8.64 -48.33 17.55
N GLU A 23 7.76 -48.65 18.50
CA GLU A 23 6.87 -49.81 18.42
C GLU A 23 5.90 -49.71 17.23
N TRP A 24 5.99 -50.68 16.32
CA TRP A 24 5.07 -50.80 15.20
C TRP A 24 3.65 -51.15 15.67
N PRO A 25 2.58 -50.57 15.09
CA PRO A 25 2.56 -49.61 13.97
C PRO A 25 2.59 -48.12 14.38
N HIS A 26 2.40 -47.81 15.67
CA HIS A 26 2.19 -46.44 16.14
C HIS A 26 3.47 -45.60 16.18
N GLY A 27 4.64 -46.22 16.33
CA GLY A 27 5.94 -45.56 16.40
C GLY A 27 6.39 -44.95 15.08
N ILE A 28 6.12 -45.61 13.96
CA ILE A 28 6.40 -45.05 12.63
C ILE A 28 5.50 -43.85 12.32
N ALA A 29 4.22 -43.89 12.74
CA ALA A 29 3.34 -42.73 12.64
C ALA A 29 3.84 -41.55 13.49
N ARG A 30 4.31 -41.79 14.72
CA ARG A 30 4.90 -40.76 15.59
C ARG A 30 6.15 -40.11 14.99
N LEU A 31 7.06 -40.91 14.41
CA LEU A 31 8.23 -40.39 13.69
C LEU A 31 7.83 -39.52 12.50
N GLY A 32 6.84 -39.95 11.73
CA GLY A 32 6.28 -39.16 10.63
C GLY A 32 5.75 -37.80 11.11
N VAL A 33 4.96 -37.78 12.17
CA VAL A 33 4.42 -36.53 12.76
C VAL A 33 5.53 -35.61 13.27
N VAL A 34 6.53 -36.16 13.97
CA VAL A 34 7.68 -35.38 14.47
C VAL A 34 8.46 -34.77 13.30
N LEU A 35 8.73 -35.56 12.26
CA LEU A 35 9.42 -35.08 11.07
C LEU A 35 8.63 -33.97 10.37
N CYS A 36 7.32 -34.16 10.15
CA CYS A 36 6.46 -33.15 9.53
C CYS A 36 6.42 -31.86 10.36
N THR A 37 6.30 -31.98 11.69
CA THR A 37 6.28 -30.83 12.61
C THR A 37 7.61 -30.10 12.59
N ALA A 38 8.74 -30.83 12.59
CA ALA A 38 10.08 -30.25 12.49
C ALA A 38 10.27 -29.48 11.18
N VAL A 39 9.86 -30.07 10.04
CA VAL A 39 9.92 -29.41 8.72
C VAL A 39 9.05 -28.16 8.68
N ALA A 40 7.83 -28.22 9.22
CA ALA A 40 6.92 -27.09 9.29
C ALA A 40 7.49 -25.94 10.14
N LEU A 41 8.06 -26.25 11.32
CA LEU A 41 8.70 -25.26 12.19
C LEU A 41 9.92 -24.62 11.55
N LEU A 42 10.78 -25.40 10.90
CA LEU A 42 11.96 -24.89 10.20
C LEU A 42 11.56 -23.96 9.05
N THR A 43 10.53 -24.34 8.30
CA THR A 43 10.00 -23.52 7.22
C THR A 43 9.38 -22.24 7.76
N ALA A 44 8.53 -22.33 8.78
CA ALA A 44 7.94 -21.16 9.44
C ALA A 44 9.01 -20.20 9.95
N PHE A 45 10.07 -20.71 10.58
CA PHE A 45 11.18 -19.89 11.07
C PHE A 45 11.94 -19.20 9.93
N ALA A 46 12.27 -19.93 8.86
CA ALA A 46 12.94 -19.34 7.70
C ALA A 46 12.10 -18.23 7.04
N TYR A 47 10.79 -18.44 6.89
CA TYR A 47 9.89 -17.42 6.34
C TYR A 47 9.64 -16.27 7.30
N PHE A 48 9.66 -16.52 8.62
CA PHE A 48 9.54 -15.47 9.63
C PHE A 48 10.71 -14.49 9.55
N VAL A 49 11.95 -14.99 9.51
CA VAL A 49 13.15 -14.14 9.37
C VAL A 49 13.06 -13.30 8.08
N LYS A 50 12.73 -13.94 6.95
CA LYS A 50 12.55 -13.25 5.67
C LYS A 50 11.43 -12.20 5.70
N ALA A 51 10.36 -12.45 6.47
CA ALA A 51 9.28 -11.49 6.63
C ALA A 51 9.72 -10.26 7.44
N ILE A 52 10.53 -10.45 8.48
CA ILE A 52 11.11 -9.36 9.27
C ILE A 52 12.05 -8.50 8.39
N ASP A 53 12.91 -9.12 7.60
CA ASP A 53 13.80 -8.39 6.68
C ASP A 53 13.01 -7.56 5.68
N ARG A 54 11.98 -8.16 5.06
CA ARG A 54 11.08 -7.46 4.14
C ARG A 54 10.36 -6.29 4.79
N LEU A 55 9.95 -6.44 6.05
CA LEU A 55 9.31 -5.35 6.79
C LEU A 55 10.30 -4.21 7.03
N GLY A 56 11.55 -4.53 7.38
CA GLY A 56 12.63 -3.55 7.53
C GLY A 56 12.96 -2.81 6.25
N ASP A 57 13.07 -3.53 5.13
CA ASP A 57 13.31 -2.95 3.81
C ASP A 57 12.15 -2.04 3.38
N THR A 58 10.91 -2.52 3.54
CA THR A 58 9.71 -1.74 3.23
C THR A 58 9.62 -0.49 4.11
N ALA A 59 9.92 -0.61 5.40
CA ALA A 59 9.94 0.53 6.31
C ALA A 59 11.03 1.53 5.91
N ARG A 60 12.22 1.07 5.51
CA ARG A 60 13.32 1.94 5.05
C ARG A 60 12.96 2.64 3.74
N THR A 61 12.34 1.94 2.80
CA THR A 61 11.86 2.53 1.54
C THR A 61 10.80 3.60 1.81
N ASN A 62 9.80 3.34 2.65
CA ASN A 62 8.79 4.34 3.03
C ASN A 62 9.41 5.52 3.81
N ALA A 63 10.39 5.25 4.68
CA ALA A 63 11.11 6.29 5.42
C ALA A 63 11.97 7.16 4.49
N ALA A 64 12.46 6.61 3.39
CA ALA A 64 13.24 7.34 2.38
C ALA A 64 12.37 8.14 1.41
N GLN A 65 11.05 7.92 1.37
CA GLN A 65 10.16 8.71 0.52
C GLN A 65 10.14 10.18 0.96
N ASN A 66 10.17 11.06 -0.05
CA ASN A 66 10.03 12.49 0.14
C ASN A 66 8.57 12.84 0.54
N PHE A 67 8.34 14.10 0.89
CA PHE A 67 7.01 14.54 1.35
C PHE A 67 5.94 14.34 0.28
N ASP A 68 6.25 14.64 -0.98
CA ASP A 68 5.32 14.51 -2.11
C ASP A 68 4.90 13.04 -2.34
N ASP A 69 5.85 12.12 -2.27
CA ASP A 69 5.61 10.68 -2.39
C ASP A 69 4.69 10.16 -1.28
N ARG A 70 4.77 10.73 -0.09
CA ARG A 70 3.91 10.37 1.05
C ARG A 70 2.53 11.00 0.97
N GLU A 71 2.44 12.25 0.51
CA GLU A 71 1.17 12.94 0.34
C GLU A 71 0.36 12.32 -0.80
N PHE A 72 1.03 11.93 -1.89
CA PHE A 72 0.36 11.29 -3.02
C PHE A 72 0.18 9.79 -2.85
N ALA A 73 1.19 9.06 -2.38
CA ALA A 73 1.17 7.63 -2.08
C ALA A 73 0.33 6.79 -3.07
N GLY A 74 -0.91 6.44 -2.69
CA GLY A 74 -1.84 5.65 -3.52
C GLY A 74 -2.25 6.33 -4.84
N GLY A 75 -2.09 7.65 -4.94
CA GLY A 75 -2.30 8.45 -6.14
C GLY A 75 -1.23 8.30 -7.20
N ASN A 76 -0.02 7.84 -6.88
CA ASN A 76 1.08 7.75 -7.85
C ASN A 76 0.81 6.77 -9.02
N ALA A 77 -0.17 5.86 -8.87
CA ALA A 77 -0.63 4.98 -9.95
C ALA A 77 -1.69 5.62 -10.87
N VAL A 78 -2.26 6.76 -10.46
CA VAL A 78 -3.38 7.44 -11.12
C VAL A 78 -2.95 8.80 -11.65
N VAL A 79 -2.20 9.55 -10.85
CA VAL A 79 -1.73 10.90 -11.11
C VAL A 79 -0.47 10.85 -11.94
N VAL A 80 -0.52 11.44 -13.13
CA VAL A 80 0.62 11.53 -14.05
C VAL A 80 1.70 12.49 -13.53
N ALA A 81 1.27 13.60 -12.95
CA ALA A 81 2.14 14.60 -12.34
C ALA A 81 1.48 15.19 -11.09
N ASN A 82 2.26 15.35 -10.03
CA ASN A 82 1.74 15.84 -8.74
C ASN A 82 1.54 17.36 -8.73
N ARG A 83 2.38 18.11 -9.47
CA ARG A 83 2.38 19.58 -9.51
C ARG A 83 1.01 20.17 -9.88
N PRO A 84 0.30 19.71 -10.92
CA PRO A 84 -1.03 20.24 -11.25
C PRO A 84 -2.05 20.16 -10.11
N LEU A 85 -2.05 19.11 -9.30
CA LEU A 85 -2.98 18.97 -8.19
C LEU A 85 -2.60 19.86 -7.00
N TYR A 86 -1.30 20.07 -6.75
CA TYR A 86 -0.86 21.09 -5.80
C TYR A 86 -1.26 22.50 -6.23
N GLU A 87 -1.07 22.84 -7.50
CA GLU A 87 -1.44 24.14 -8.06
C GLU A 87 -2.95 24.33 -8.06
N ALA A 88 -3.73 23.29 -8.38
CA ALA A 88 -5.18 23.32 -8.20
C ALA A 88 -5.57 23.60 -6.74
N ARG A 89 -4.90 22.97 -5.77
CA ARG A 89 -5.15 23.23 -4.35
C ARG A 89 -4.78 24.67 -3.96
N ALA A 90 -3.73 25.24 -4.54
CA ALA A 90 -3.29 26.61 -4.27
C ALA A 90 -4.21 27.66 -4.91
N LEU A 91 -4.68 27.41 -6.14
CA LEU A 91 -5.44 28.36 -6.95
C LEU A 91 -6.94 28.35 -6.63
N ILE A 92 -7.54 27.17 -6.44
CA ILE A 92 -8.99 27.04 -6.22
C ILE A 92 -9.28 27.43 -4.76
N PRO A 93 -10.19 28.37 -4.47
CA PRO A 93 -10.59 28.66 -3.10
C PRO A 93 -11.27 27.47 -2.41
N GLU A 94 -11.11 27.31 -1.10
CA GLU A 94 -11.67 26.17 -0.34
C GLU A 94 -13.20 26.05 -0.41
N VAL A 95 -13.90 27.17 -0.58
CA VAL A 95 -15.37 27.23 -0.64
C VAL A 95 -15.93 27.04 -2.06
N GLU A 96 -15.06 27.06 -3.07
CA GLU A 96 -15.45 26.92 -4.47
C GLU A 96 -15.55 25.44 -4.86
N THR A 97 -16.33 25.19 -5.91
CA THR A 97 -16.43 23.88 -6.54
C THR A 97 -15.55 23.80 -7.77
N TYR A 98 -15.16 22.59 -8.14
CA TYR A 98 -14.35 22.34 -9.34
C TYR A 98 -14.91 21.17 -10.16
N ARG A 99 -14.44 21.00 -11.39
CA ARG A 99 -14.66 19.78 -12.18
C ARG A 99 -13.36 19.30 -12.79
N VAL A 100 -13.22 17.99 -12.88
CA VAL A 100 -12.11 17.35 -13.60
C VAL A 100 -12.63 16.94 -14.96
N VAL A 101 -11.91 17.32 -16.02
CA VAL A 101 -12.21 16.92 -17.40
C VAL A 101 -11.03 16.14 -17.91
N THR A 102 -11.24 14.87 -18.26
CA THR A 102 -10.21 13.98 -18.79
C THR A 102 -10.31 13.85 -20.29
N GLY A 103 -9.19 13.82 -20.99
CA GLY A 103 -9.14 13.47 -22.41
C GLY A 103 -7.94 12.60 -22.75
N PRO A 104 -7.77 12.27 -24.05
CA PRO A 104 -6.73 11.36 -24.51
C PRO A 104 -5.34 12.00 -24.58
N GLU A 105 -5.21 13.31 -24.35
CA GLU A 105 -4.00 14.07 -24.68
C GLU A 105 -3.00 14.18 -23.50
N VAL A 106 -3.16 13.38 -22.44
CA VAL A 106 -2.20 13.37 -21.33
C VAL A 106 -1.02 12.44 -21.66
N GLU A 107 0.18 13.01 -21.76
CA GLU A 107 1.40 12.21 -21.89
C GLU A 107 1.63 11.36 -20.64
N GLY A 108 1.88 10.06 -20.80
CA GLY A 108 2.14 9.16 -19.66
C GLY A 108 0.90 8.70 -18.89
N ALA A 109 -0.31 9.02 -19.35
CA ALA A 109 -1.54 8.50 -18.75
C ALA A 109 -1.67 6.98 -18.94
N THR A 110 -2.18 6.33 -17.89
CA THR A 110 -2.57 4.92 -17.92
C THR A 110 -4.10 4.80 -18.00
N GLU A 111 -4.62 3.60 -18.25
CA GLU A 111 -6.07 3.33 -18.17
C GLU A 111 -6.66 3.70 -16.79
N LEU A 112 -5.85 3.61 -15.73
CA LEU A 112 -6.24 3.99 -14.37
C LEU A 112 -6.36 5.50 -14.22
N THR A 113 -5.50 6.28 -14.88
CA THR A 113 -5.52 7.75 -14.83
C THR A 113 -6.89 8.28 -15.25
N ALA A 114 -7.33 7.94 -16.46
CA ALA A 114 -8.62 8.43 -16.98
C ALA A 114 -9.80 8.00 -16.11
N SER A 115 -9.75 6.78 -15.55
CA SER A 115 -10.85 6.20 -14.78
C SER A 115 -10.95 6.76 -13.36
N PHE A 116 -9.83 7.13 -12.74
CA PHE A 116 -9.78 7.40 -11.29
C PHE A 116 -9.28 8.79 -10.92
N ILE A 117 -8.81 9.61 -11.86
CA ILE A 117 -8.26 10.94 -11.53
C ILE A 117 -9.29 11.87 -10.87
N ASP A 118 -10.57 11.81 -11.27
CA ASP A 118 -11.63 12.59 -10.61
C ASP A 118 -11.81 12.19 -9.13
N HIS A 119 -11.84 10.88 -8.87
CA HIS A 119 -11.95 10.34 -7.52
C HIS A 119 -10.75 10.72 -6.65
N TYR A 120 -9.55 10.64 -7.22
CA TYR A 120 -8.33 11.02 -6.52
C TYR A 120 -8.30 12.53 -6.24
N ALA A 121 -8.60 13.37 -7.24
CA ALA A 121 -8.69 14.82 -7.09
C ALA A 121 -9.69 15.20 -5.99
N ARG A 122 -10.82 14.50 -5.90
CA ARG A 122 -11.81 14.70 -4.81
C ARG A 122 -11.26 14.45 -3.43
N TYR A 123 -10.48 13.40 -3.26
CA TYR A 123 -9.83 13.15 -1.98
C TYR A 123 -8.77 14.23 -1.68
N PHE A 124 -7.93 14.54 -2.67
CA PHE A 124 -6.78 15.42 -2.49
C PHE A 124 -7.16 16.90 -2.27
N LEU A 125 -8.21 17.38 -2.95
CA LEU A 125 -8.59 18.80 -2.98
C LEU A 125 -9.57 19.21 -1.88
N MET A 126 -9.95 18.29 -0.97
CA MET A 126 -10.79 18.62 0.17
C MET A 126 -10.25 19.88 0.90
N PRO A 127 -11.13 20.80 1.32
CA PRO A 127 -12.60 20.68 1.41
C PRO A 127 -13.38 21.02 0.12
N ARG A 128 -12.70 21.37 -0.99
CA ARG A 128 -13.34 21.73 -2.27
C ARG A 128 -14.18 20.57 -2.77
N ARG A 129 -15.37 20.85 -3.30
CA ARG A 129 -16.30 19.81 -3.76
C ARG A 129 -16.37 19.76 -5.29
N PRO A 130 -16.40 18.56 -5.91
CA PRO A 130 -16.63 18.47 -7.34
C PRO A 130 -18.08 18.84 -7.67
N ALA A 131 -18.29 19.58 -8.76
CA ALA A 131 -19.61 19.86 -9.34
C ALA A 131 -19.50 19.92 -10.88
N PRO A 132 -20.41 19.29 -11.63
CA PRO A 132 -20.28 19.11 -13.09
C PRO A 132 -20.27 20.43 -13.89
N ASP A 133 -20.90 21.46 -13.35
CA ASP A 133 -21.03 22.81 -13.89
C ASP A 133 -20.10 23.83 -13.22
N ALA A 134 -19.13 23.35 -12.43
CA ALA A 134 -18.16 24.21 -11.78
C ALA A 134 -17.34 25.03 -12.78
N ARG A 135 -17.11 26.30 -12.44
CA ARG A 135 -16.29 27.22 -13.24
C ARG A 135 -14.80 26.89 -13.16
N TRP A 136 -14.33 26.35 -12.05
CA TRP A 136 -12.95 25.88 -11.90
C TRP A 136 -12.81 24.52 -12.58
N ILE A 137 -11.83 24.43 -13.48
CA ILE A 137 -11.63 23.24 -14.31
C ILE A 137 -10.19 22.77 -14.16
N ILE A 138 -10.05 21.48 -13.88
CA ILE A 138 -8.78 20.75 -13.95
C ILE A 138 -8.88 19.87 -15.20
N CYS A 139 -8.21 20.28 -16.27
CA CYS A 139 -8.17 19.58 -17.53
C CYS A 139 -6.99 18.61 -17.51
N TYR A 140 -7.26 17.31 -17.48
CA TYR A 140 -6.27 16.26 -17.67
C TYR A 140 -6.27 15.85 -19.15
N GLY A 141 -5.48 16.55 -19.98
CA GLY A 141 -5.30 16.26 -21.41
C GLY A 141 -6.60 16.25 -22.20
N CYS A 142 -7.48 17.17 -21.83
CA CYS A 142 -8.74 17.41 -22.48
C CYS A 142 -8.58 18.44 -23.60
N ASP A 143 -9.51 18.43 -24.56
CA ASP A 143 -9.56 19.46 -25.59
C ASP A 143 -9.95 20.81 -24.97
N ARG A 144 -9.00 21.75 -24.96
CA ARG A 144 -9.19 23.12 -24.43
C ARG A 144 -10.35 23.85 -25.12
N SER A 145 -10.58 23.59 -26.40
CA SER A 145 -11.66 24.24 -27.15
C SER A 145 -13.05 23.80 -26.67
N ALA A 146 -13.15 22.61 -26.05
CA ALA A 146 -14.38 22.07 -25.49
C ALA A 146 -14.68 22.54 -24.06
N LEU A 147 -13.77 23.28 -23.40
CA LEU A 147 -13.91 23.71 -22.01
C LEU A 147 -14.91 24.86 -21.80
N GLY A 148 -15.29 25.55 -22.88
CA GLY A 148 -16.19 26.70 -22.88
C GLY A 148 -15.48 28.00 -23.21
N GLY A 149 -16.22 28.93 -23.84
CA GLY A 149 -15.71 30.25 -24.15
C GLY A 149 -15.33 31.01 -22.88
N GLY A 150 -14.15 31.67 -22.90
CA GLY A 150 -13.67 32.45 -21.75
C GLY A 150 -12.94 31.63 -20.68
N PHE A 151 -12.49 30.41 -21.00
CA PHE A 151 -11.60 29.66 -20.12
C PHE A 151 -10.21 30.31 -20.02
N GLU A 152 -9.90 30.82 -18.84
CA GLU A 152 -8.60 31.38 -18.47
C GLU A 152 -7.72 30.27 -17.88
N VAL A 153 -6.61 29.97 -18.56
CA VAL A 153 -5.57 29.06 -18.05
C VAL A 153 -4.73 29.83 -17.04
N LEU A 154 -4.68 29.32 -15.81
CA LEU A 154 -3.90 29.89 -14.71
C LEU A 154 -2.62 29.09 -14.45
N PHE A 155 -2.64 27.80 -14.81
CA PHE A 155 -1.50 26.91 -14.74
C PHE A 155 -1.58 25.87 -15.87
N GLU A 156 -0.42 25.53 -16.41
CA GLU A 156 -0.21 24.50 -17.43
C GLU A 156 1.12 23.79 -17.14
N ASP A 157 1.15 22.48 -17.32
CA ASP A 157 2.37 21.70 -17.25
C ASP A 157 2.75 21.09 -18.60
N ASP A 158 3.94 20.50 -18.66
CA ASP A 158 4.47 19.91 -19.88
C ASP A 158 3.73 18.63 -20.30
N ALA A 159 2.90 18.05 -19.42
CA ALA A 159 2.11 16.85 -19.68
C ALA A 159 0.70 17.15 -20.25
N GLY A 160 0.41 18.42 -20.51
CA GLY A 160 -0.90 18.87 -21.03
C GLY A 160 -2.00 18.94 -19.97
N ILE A 161 -1.63 19.05 -18.69
CA ILE A 161 -2.58 19.21 -17.59
C ILE A 161 -2.73 20.70 -17.30
N LEU A 162 -3.97 21.20 -17.39
CA LEU A 162 -4.31 22.60 -17.20
C LEU A 162 -5.16 22.79 -15.94
N VAL A 163 -4.92 23.88 -15.22
CA VAL A 163 -5.82 24.39 -14.19
C VAL A 163 -6.23 25.79 -14.56
N GLY A 164 -7.53 26.04 -14.53
CA GLY A 164 -8.06 27.34 -14.90
C GLY A 164 -9.49 27.53 -14.44
N ARG A 165 -10.09 28.63 -14.90
CA ARG A 165 -11.47 28.96 -14.59
C ARG A 165 -12.17 29.62 -15.77
N LEU A 166 -13.47 29.45 -15.85
CA LEU A 166 -14.30 30.24 -16.75
C LEU A 166 -14.46 31.67 -16.22
N ALA A 167 -14.40 32.65 -17.13
CA ALA A 167 -14.74 34.03 -16.85
C ALA A 167 -16.18 34.16 -16.30
N SER A 168 -16.42 35.21 -15.52
CA SER A 168 -17.72 35.49 -14.88
C SER A 168 -18.75 35.97 -15.88
#